data_AF-A0A088GAJ9-F1
#
_entry.id   AF-A0A088GAJ9-F1
#
_cell.length_a   1.000
_cell.length_b   1.000
_cell.length_c   1.000
_cell.angle_alpha   90.00
_cell.angle_beta   90.00
_cell.angle_gamma   90.00
#
_symmetry.space_group_name_H-M   'P 1'
#
loop_
_entity.id
_entity.type
_entity.pdbx_description
1 polymer ?
#
loop_
_entity_poly.entity_id
_entity_poly.type
_entity_poly.pdbx_seq_one_letter_code
_entity_poly.pdbx_strand_id
1 'polypeptide(L)'
;MDLASGRTLTAWRADERFPMMSTFKVVLCGAVLARVDAGDEQLERKIHYRQQDLVDYSPVSEKHLADGMTVGELCAAAITMSDNSAAN
;
A
#
# COMPACT_ATOMS: atom_id res chain seq x y z
N MET A 1 11.86 15.95 11.55
CA MET A 1 13.04 15.08 11.42
C MET A 1 13.83 15.57 10.22
N ASP A 2 15.14 15.69 10.34
CA ASP A 2 16.03 15.88 9.20
C ASP A 2 16.25 14.53 8.49
N LEU A 3 16.05 14.47 7.18
CA LEU A 3 16.08 13.21 6.44
C LEU A 3 17.49 12.63 6.30
N ALA A 4 18.52 13.49 6.24
CA ALA A 4 19.90 13.05 6.06
C ALA A 4 20.53 12.49 7.35
N SER A 5 20.29 13.16 8.48
CA SER A 5 20.88 12.80 9.78
C SER A 5 19.95 11.99 10.69
N GLY A 6 18.65 11.91 10.36
CA GLY A 6 17.64 11.31 11.24
C GLY A 6 17.33 12.14 12.50
N ARG A 7 17.93 13.34 12.65
CA ARG A 7 17.76 14.16 13.86
C ARG A 7 16.34 14.69 13.98
N THR A 8 15.69 14.48 15.12
CA THR A 8 14.44 15.15 15.47
C THR A 8 14.67 16.66 15.63
N LEU A 9 14.05 17.46 14.77
CA LEU A 9 14.13 18.93 14.84
C LEU A 9 13.07 19.51 15.79
N THR A 10 11.87 18.94 15.75
CA THR A 10 10.72 19.29 16.60
C THR A 10 9.87 18.03 16.81
N ALA A 11 9.19 17.96 17.95
CA ALA A 11 8.29 16.86 18.30
C ALA A 11 7.21 17.32 19.29
N TRP A 12 6.02 16.76 19.17
CA TRP A 12 4.93 16.91 20.14
C TRP A 12 4.19 15.58 20.23
N ARG A 13 4.03 15.04 21.44
CA ARG A 13 3.40 13.72 21.69
C ARG A 13 3.97 12.58 20.83
N ALA A 14 5.27 12.61 20.54
CA ALA A 14 5.90 11.66 19.60
C ALA A 14 5.82 10.19 20.05
N ASP A 15 5.70 9.95 21.36
CA ASP A 15 5.64 8.60 21.94
C ASP A 15 4.21 8.15 22.27
N GLU A 16 3.19 8.96 21.96
CA GLU A 16 1.78 8.58 22.11
C GLU A 16 1.32 7.74 20.91
N ARG A 17 0.39 6.80 21.14
CA ARG A 17 -0.16 5.95 20.07
C ARG A 17 -1.29 6.67 19.33
N PHE A 18 -1.30 6.52 18.00
CA PHE A 18 -2.36 7.00 17.14
C PHE A 18 -2.77 5.91 16.13
N PRO A 19 -4.05 5.88 15.69
CA PRO A 19 -4.45 5.03 14.57
C PRO A 19 -3.69 5.45 13.30
N MET A 20 -3.07 4.49 12.61
CA MET A 20 -2.35 4.79 11.36
C MET A 20 -3.32 5.22 10.25
N MET A 21 -4.55 4.69 10.23
CA MET A 21 -5.45 4.80 9.07
C MET A 21 -4.69 4.42 7.79
N SER A 22 -4.99 5.01 6.64
CA SER A 22 -4.31 4.70 5.37
C SER A 22 -2.80 5.00 5.32
N THR A 23 -2.20 5.65 6.31
CA THR A 23 -0.73 5.84 6.33
C THR A 23 0.03 4.51 6.41
N PHE A 24 -0.60 3.44 6.91
CA PHE A 24 -0.02 2.10 6.94
C PHE A 24 0.31 1.56 5.53
N LYS A 25 -0.39 2.04 4.50
CA LYS A 25 -0.24 1.53 3.13
C LYS A 25 1.17 1.77 2.58
N VAL A 26 1.88 2.80 3.09
CA VAL A 26 3.30 3.05 2.78
C VAL A 26 4.16 1.89 3.27
N VAL A 27 3.96 1.45 4.51
CA VAL A 27 4.72 0.32 5.09
C VAL A 27 4.31 -1.00 4.43
N LEU A 28 3.03 -1.18 4.09
CA LEU A 28 2.55 -2.33 3.31
C LEU A 28 3.28 -2.45 1.96
N CYS A 29 3.30 -1.38 1.17
CA CYS A 29 4.00 -1.39 -0.12
C CYS A 29 5.52 -1.52 0.05
N GLY A 30 6.08 -0.95 1.12
CA GLY A 30 7.48 -1.18 1.49
C GLY A 30 7.80 -2.65 1.76
N ALA A 31 6.91 -3.37 2.44
CA ALA A 31 7.05 -4.81 2.67
C ALA A 31 6.90 -5.63 1.37
N VAL A 32 6.01 -5.22 0.47
CA VAL A 32 5.90 -5.82 -0.88
C VAL A 32 7.20 -5.61 -1.67
N LEU A 33 7.74 -4.40 -1.68
CA LEU A 33 9.01 -4.09 -2.35
C LEU A 33 10.17 -4.89 -1.75
N ALA A 34 10.24 -5.05 -0.43
CA ALA A 34 11.26 -5.87 0.21
C ALA A 34 11.18 -7.35 -0.23
N ARG A 35 9.98 -7.87 -0.50
CA ARG A 35 9.80 -9.22 -1.07
C ARG A 35 10.25 -9.29 -2.53
N VAL A 36 10.03 -8.23 -3.31
CA VAL A 36 10.53 -8.14 -4.69
C VAL A 36 12.06 -8.15 -4.70
N ASP A 37 12.70 -7.36 -3.83
CA ASP A 37 14.17 -7.34 -3.68
C ASP A 37 14.73 -8.71 -3.28
N ALA A 38 14.01 -9.45 -2.45
CA ALA A 38 14.38 -10.80 -2.03
C ALA A 38 14.14 -11.88 -3.12
N GLY A 39 13.46 -11.53 -4.22
CA GLY A 39 13.07 -12.48 -5.28
C GLY A 39 11.84 -13.34 -4.93
N ASP A 40 11.14 -13.02 -3.84
CA ASP A 40 9.94 -13.72 -3.37
C ASP A 40 8.65 -13.19 -4.01
N GLU A 41 8.73 -12.07 -4.74
CA GLU A 41 7.61 -11.41 -5.40
C GLU A 41 8.04 -10.75 -6.72
N GLN A 42 7.10 -10.49 -7.62
CA GLN A 42 7.31 -9.76 -8.87
C GLN A 42 6.28 -8.65 -9.00
N LEU A 43 6.71 -7.44 -9.36
CA LEU A 43 5.79 -6.31 -9.57
C LEU A 43 4.80 -6.60 -10.69
N GLU A 44 5.22 -7.36 -11.69
CA GLU A 44 4.45 -7.73 -12.88
C GLU A 44 3.52 -8.92 -12.62
N ARG A 45 3.60 -9.58 -11.45
CA ARG A 45 2.71 -10.69 -11.13
C ARG A 45 1.27 -10.18 -11.12
N LYS A 46 0.45 -10.75 -11.99
CA LYS A 46 -0.97 -10.41 -12.11
C LYS A 46 -1.81 -11.16 -11.07
N ILE A 47 -2.68 -10.43 -10.39
CA ILE A 47 -3.64 -10.92 -9.41
C ILE A 47 -5.04 -10.72 -9.97
N HIS A 48 -5.77 -11.81 -10.11
CA HIS A 48 -7.21 -11.79 -10.39
C HIS A 48 -7.98 -11.95 -9.08
N TYR A 49 -9.02 -11.15 -8.93
CA TYR A 49 -9.89 -11.12 -7.75
C TYR A 49 -11.35 -10.98 -8.22
N ARG A 50 -12.28 -11.13 -7.30
CA ARG A 50 -13.72 -11.21 -7.56
C ARG A 50 -14.46 -10.07 -6.89
N GLN A 51 -15.72 -9.89 -7.28
CA GLN A 51 -16.61 -8.87 -6.70
C GLN A 51 -16.68 -8.94 -5.16
N GLN A 52 -16.61 -10.15 -4.60
CA GLN A 52 -16.65 -10.37 -3.14
C GLN A 52 -15.41 -9.88 -2.40
N ASP A 53 -14.29 -9.67 -3.10
CA ASP A 53 -13.05 -9.18 -2.51
C ASP A 53 -13.04 -7.64 -2.44
N LEU A 54 -14.02 -6.98 -3.09
CA LEU A 54 -14.18 -5.54 -3.06
C LEU A 54 -14.81 -5.07 -1.75
N VAL A 55 -14.15 -4.12 -1.10
CA VAL A 55 -14.64 -3.38 0.08
C VAL A 55 -14.89 -1.91 -0.26
N ASP A 56 -15.54 -1.20 0.66
CA ASP A 56 -15.84 0.23 0.52
C ASP A 56 -14.58 1.03 0.14
N TYR A 57 -14.76 2.01 -0.75
CA TYR A 57 -13.69 2.87 -1.28
C TYR A 57 -12.59 2.08 -2.02
N SER A 58 -12.94 1.55 -3.20
CA SER A 58 -12.06 0.77 -4.08
C SER A 58 -12.05 1.32 -5.52
N PRO A 59 -11.76 2.63 -5.70
CA PRO A 59 -12.02 3.36 -6.95
C PRO A 59 -11.16 2.93 -8.15
N VAL A 60 -10.10 2.16 -7.92
CA VAL A 60 -9.26 1.59 -8.98
C VAL A 60 -9.59 0.12 -9.12
N SER A 61 -9.49 -0.65 -8.04
CA SER A 61 -9.63 -2.11 -8.10
C SER A 61 -11.02 -2.56 -8.57
N GLU A 62 -12.09 -1.79 -8.29
CA GLU A 62 -13.44 -2.09 -8.79
C GLU A 62 -13.55 -2.09 -10.32
N LYS A 63 -12.64 -1.39 -11.02
CA LYS A 63 -12.65 -1.27 -12.49
C LYS A 63 -11.88 -2.38 -13.20
N HIS A 64 -11.16 -3.23 -12.46
CA HIS A 64 -10.26 -4.24 -13.00
C HIS A 64 -10.66 -5.68 -12.64
N LEU A 65 -11.94 -5.93 -12.32
CA LEU A 65 -12.46 -7.28 -12.03
C LEU A 65 -12.28 -8.28 -13.18
N ALA A 66 -12.35 -7.82 -14.44
CA ALA A 66 -12.18 -8.68 -15.60
C ALA A 66 -10.71 -9.04 -15.86
N ASP A 67 -9.82 -8.04 -15.79
CA ASP A 67 -8.44 -8.15 -16.26
C ASP A 67 -7.42 -8.42 -15.15
N GLY A 68 -7.84 -8.27 -13.88
CA GLY A 68 -6.97 -8.25 -12.72
C GLY A 68 -6.05 -7.04 -12.69
N MET A 69 -5.19 -6.97 -11.67
CA MET A 69 -4.15 -5.95 -11.53
C MET A 69 -2.83 -6.61 -11.18
N THR A 70 -1.73 -6.03 -11.64
CA THR A 70 -0.38 -6.42 -11.21
C THR A 70 -0.11 -5.97 -9.78
N VAL A 71 0.83 -6.62 -9.10
CA VAL A 71 1.28 -6.22 -7.75
C VAL A 71 1.73 -4.75 -7.72
N GLY A 72 2.42 -4.29 -8.77
CA GLY A 72 2.82 -2.89 -8.93
C GLY A 72 1.63 -1.93 -9.05
N GLU A 73 0.62 -2.28 -9.86
CA GLU A 73 -0.61 -1.49 -9.99
C GLU A 73 -1.42 -1.45 -8.68
N LEU A 74 -1.45 -2.56 -7.92
CA LEU A 74 -2.12 -2.61 -6.62
C LEU A 74 -1.41 -1.71 -5.60
N CYS A 75 -0.08 -1.74 -5.52
CA CYS A 75 0.68 -0.81 -4.69
C CYS A 75 0.44 0.64 -5.11
N ALA A 76 0.41 0.93 -6.42
CA ALA A 76 0.11 2.26 -6.94
C ALA A 76 -1.30 2.73 -6.54
N ALA A 77 -2.32 1.88 -6.66
CA ALA A 77 -3.68 2.18 -6.25
C ALA A 77 -3.80 2.39 -4.73
N ALA A 78 -3.16 1.53 -3.94
CA ALA A 78 -3.15 1.62 -2.48
C ALA A 78 -2.50 2.91 -1.97
N ILE A 79 -1.43 3.40 -2.62
CA ILE A 79 -0.72 4.61 -2.21
C ILE A 79 -1.37 5.89 -2.77
N THR A 80 -1.62 5.93 -4.08
CA THR A 80 -2.00 7.17 -4.78
C THR A 80 -3.49 7.48 -4.67
N MET A 81 -4.32 6.44 -4.56
CA MET A 81 -5.77 6.55 -4.47
C MET A 81 -6.32 6.06 -3.14
N SER A 82 -5.47 5.60 -2.22
CA SER A 82 -5.88 4.98 -0.95
C SER A 82 -6.92 3.86 -1.16
N ASP A 83 -6.85 3.13 -2.28
CA ASP A 83 -7.77 2.04 -2.61
C ASP A 83 -7.72 0.95 -1.53
N ASN A 84 -8.88 0.57 -0.99
CA ASN A 84 -8.94 -0.33 0.16
C ASN A 84 -8.79 -1.80 -0.23
N SER A 85 -9.43 -2.23 -1.32
CA SER A 85 -9.28 -3.63 -1.75
C SER A 85 -7.89 -3.90 -2.30
N ALA A 86 -7.22 -2.91 -2.90
CA ALA A 86 -5.83 -3.06 -3.29
C ALA A 86 -4.85 -3.23 -2.11
N ALA A 87 -5.26 -2.84 -0.89
CA ALA A 87 -4.45 -2.98 0.32
C ALA A 87 -4.74 -4.28 1.10
N ASN A 88 -5.84 -4.98 0.81
CA ASN A 88 -6.21 -6.25 1.44
C ASN A 88 -5.48 -7.43 0.77
#